data_AF-A0AAJ6E170-F1
#
_entry.id   AF-A0AAJ6E170-F1
#
_cell.length_a   1.000
_cell.length_b   1.000
_cell.length_c   1.000
_cell.angle_alpha   90.00
_cell.angle_beta   90.00
_cell.angle_gamma   90.00
#
_symmetry.space_group_name_H-M   'P 1'
#
loop_
_entity.id
_entity.type
_entity.pdbx_description
1 polymer ?
#
loop_
_entity_poly.entity_id
_entity_poly.type
_entity_poly.pdbx_seq_one_letter_code
_entity_poly.pdbx_strand_id
1 'polypeptide(L)'
;MGREWKKAVKENYQSAIKPGTGVHGSMYSYCDVYVDLDPTYKDRFNRPLVRITMDFHDNEIKQNKFLTDKFAEIFQAMGAKQVHKEDRKAPYDITKHQTTHLCGGAVMGSDPNTSALNRYLQSWDVTNLFVLGASAFPQNAGYNPTGTVAALAYWAADAIRSKYLKNPRQLINA
;
A
#
# COMPACT_ATOMS: atom_id res chain seq x y z
N MET A 1 10.72 -0.70 -42.75
CA MET A 1 9.88 -1.26 -41.66
C MET A 1 9.22 -0.09 -40.92
N GLY A 2 7.90 -0.10 -40.71
CA GLY A 2 7.21 0.92 -39.90
C GLY A 2 5.99 1.61 -40.51
N ARG A 3 5.73 1.49 -41.83
CA ARG A 3 4.52 2.05 -42.45
C ARG A 3 3.24 1.43 -41.87
N GLU A 4 3.21 0.09 -41.79
CA GLU A 4 2.08 -0.64 -41.19
C GLU A 4 1.89 -0.32 -39.71
N TRP A 5 2.98 -0.20 -38.94
CA TRP A 5 2.91 0.19 -37.54
C TRP A 5 2.34 1.60 -37.36
N LYS A 6 2.82 2.59 -38.14
CA LYS A 6 2.28 3.96 -38.10
C LYS A 6 0.80 4.02 -38.49
N LYS A 7 0.40 3.23 -39.48
CA LYS A 7 -1.01 3.09 -39.89
C LYS A 7 -1.85 2.51 -38.75
N ALA A 8 -1.42 1.41 -38.15
CA ALA A 8 -2.10 0.79 -37.01
C ALA A 8 -2.22 1.73 -35.81
N VAL A 9 -1.17 2.49 -35.47
CA VAL A 9 -1.23 3.50 -34.40
C VAL A 9 -2.26 4.58 -34.75
N LYS A 10 -2.25 5.13 -35.97
CA LYS A 10 -3.23 6.15 -36.39
C LYS A 10 -4.67 5.63 -36.30
N GLU A 11 -4.91 4.40 -36.73
CA GLU A 11 -6.25 3.79 -36.75
C GLU A 11 -6.77 3.47 -35.35
N ASN A 12 -5.89 3.13 -34.40
CA ASN A 12 -6.27 2.65 -33.08
C ASN A 12 -5.99 3.62 -31.93
N TYR A 13 -5.40 4.79 -32.20
CA TYR A 13 -4.94 5.72 -31.16
C TYR A 13 -6.04 6.08 -30.15
N GLN A 14 -7.27 6.27 -30.63
CA GLN A 14 -8.42 6.64 -29.78
C GLN A 14 -9.25 5.44 -29.30
N SER A 15 -8.89 4.21 -29.69
CA SER A 15 -9.61 2.98 -29.35
C SER A 15 -8.77 1.99 -28.53
N ALA A 16 -7.53 2.35 -28.20
CA ALA A 16 -6.66 1.59 -27.32
C ALA A 16 -6.65 2.22 -25.92
N ILE A 17 -6.96 1.42 -24.90
CA ILE A 17 -6.93 1.84 -23.50
C ILE A 17 -5.99 0.90 -22.77
N LYS A 18 -4.97 1.47 -22.09
CA LYS A 18 -4.23 0.77 -21.03
C LYS A 18 -4.71 1.39 -19.71
N PRO A 19 -5.69 0.79 -19.02
CA PRO A 19 -6.37 1.42 -17.89
C PRO A 19 -5.51 1.60 -16.61
N GLY A 20 -4.18 1.59 -16.71
CA GLY A 20 -3.28 1.74 -15.57
C GLY A 20 -3.55 0.69 -14.47
N THR A 21 -3.39 1.11 -13.21
CA THR A 21 -3.77 0.35 -12.02
C THR A 21 -5.29 0.30 -11.80
N GLY A 22 -6.07 0.06 -12.86
CA GLY A 22 -7.54 0.08 -12.84
C GLY A 22 -8.17 -0.94 -11.89
N VAL A 23 -7.38 -1.85 -11.31
CA VAL A 23 -7.80 -2.79 -10.28
C VAL A 23 -6.79 -2.81 -9.15
N HIS A 24 -7.29 -2.67 -7.92
CA HIS A 24 -6.51 -2.77 -6.70
C HIS A 24 -7.00 -3.96 -5.87
N GLY A 25 -6.05 -4.77 -5.43
CA GLY A 25 -6.27 -5.85 -4.48
C GLY A 25 -5.71 -5.49 -3.11
N SER A 26 -5.99 -6.33 -2.12
CA SER A 26 -5.36 -6.25 -0.80
C SER A 26 -4.21 -7.25 -0.74
N MET A 27 -3.05 -6.79 -0.26
CA MET A 27 -2.00 -7.67 0.22
C MET A 27 -2.17 -7.81 1.72
N TYR A 28 -2.25 -9.04 2.21
CA TYR A 28 -2.47 -9.28 3.62
C TYR A 28 -1.21 -9.03 4.44
N SER A 29 -1.40 -8.78 5.73
CA SER A 29 -0.31 -8.55 6.66
C SER A 29 0.34 -9.87 7.04
N TYR A 30 1.65 -9.97 6.79
CA TYR A 30 2.46 -11.14 7.09
C TYR A 30 3.69 -10.74 7.90
N CYS A 31 4.12 -11.59 8.83
CA CYS A 31 5.30 -11.32 9.68
C CYS A 31 6.63 -11.47 8.93
N ASP A 32 6.66 -12.23 7.84
CA ASP A 32 7.82 -12.44 6.98
C ASP A 32 7.95 -11.37 5.88
N VAL A 33 6.97 -10.48 5.75
CA VAL A 33 7.02 -9.31 4.87
C VAL A 33 7.29 -8.06 5.71
N TYR A 34 8.48 -7.51 5.61
CA TYR A 34 8.92 -6.41 6.45
C TYR A 34 9.92 -5.48 5.76
N VAL A 35 10.16 -4.34 6.40
CA VAL A 35 11.20 -3.39 6.03
C VAL A 35 12.15 -3.22 7.20
N ASP A 36 13.44 -3.13 6.90
CA ASP A 36 14.48 -2.86 7.88
C ASP A 36 15.56 -1.93 7.30
N LEU A 37 16.60 -1.65 8.09
CA LEU A 37 17.69 -0.77 7.69
C LEU A 37 18.87 -1.60 7.19
N ASP A 38 19.41 -1.23 6.03
CA ASP A 38 20.58 -1.89 5.46
C ASP A 38 21.83 -1.63 6.32
N PRO A 39 22.57 -2.67 6.75
CA PRO A 39 23.73 -2.51 7.62
C PRO A 39 24.98 -1.98 6.90
N THR A 40 25.00 -2.02 5.56
CA THR A 40 26.19 -1.76 4.74
C THR A 40 26.04 -0.46 3.95
N TYR A 41 24.90 -0.31 3.27
CA TYR A 41 24.67 0.78 2.33
C TYR A 41 23.93 1.94 2.99
N LYS A 42 24.37 3.14 2.64
CA LYS A 42 23.82 4.39 3.17
C LYS A 42 23.47 5.34 2.04
N ASP A 43 22.51 6.23 2.32
CA ASP A 43 22.19 7.33 1.43
C ASP A 43 23.26 8.44 1.48
N ARG A 44 23.07 9.47 0.64
CA ARG A 44 23.93 10.65 0.58
C ARG A 44 24.01 11.46 1.89
N PHE A 45 23.13 11.18 2.86
CA PHE A 45 23.10 11.82 4.17
C PHE A 45 23.64 10.89 5.27
N ASN A 46 24.34 9.81 4.90
CA ASN A 46 24.92 8.83 5.82
C ASN A 46 23.88 8.08 6.67
N ARG A 47 22.63 7.97 6.20
CA ARG A 47 21.58 7.17 6.83
C ARG A 47 21.51 5.79 6.18
N PRO A 48 21.33 4.70 6.93
CA PRO A 48 21.07 3.38 6.36
C PRO A 48 19.96 3.41 5.30
N LEU A 49 20.16 2.70 4.18
CA LEU A 49 19.10 2.54 3.19
C LEU A 49 17.96 1.69 3.74
N VAL A 50 16.75 1.89 3.23
CA VAL A 50 15.63 0.98 3.50
C VAL A 50 15.84 -0.30 2.71
N ARG A 51 15.79 -1.44 3.39
CA ARG A 51 15.76 -2.77 2.79
C ARG A 51 14.37 -3.37 2.94
N ILE A 52 13.89 -4.00 1.88
CA ILE A 52 12.54 -4.57 1.80
C ILE A 52 12.69 -6.08 1.63
N THR A 53 12.14 -6.84 2.58
CA THR A 53 12.00 -8.31 2.49
C THR A 53 10.54 -8.60 2.20
N MET A 54 10.25 -9.05 0.97
CA MET A 54 8.88 -9.25 0.50
C MET A 54 8.85 -10.24 -0.66
N ASP A 55 7.87 -11.15 -0.64
CA ASP A 55 7.39 -11.86 -1.82
C ASP A 55 5.85 -11.97 -1.78
N PHE A 56 5.24 -12.29 -2.91
CA PHE A 56 3.81 -12.55 -2.99
C PHE A 56 3.49 -13.93 -2.41
N HIS A 57 2.48 -14.00 -1.55
CA HIS A 57 1.90 -15.27 -1.14
C HIS A 57 0.85 -15.74 -2.15
N ASP A 58 0.47 -17.02 -2.02
CA ASP A 58 -0.56 -17.68 -2.83
C ASP A 58 -1.85 -16.87 -2.96
N ASN A 59 -2.25 -16.20 -1.88
CA ASN A 59 -3.47 -15.40 -1.84
C ASN A 59 -3.38 -14.21 -2.80
N GLU A 60 -2.30 -13.43 -2.77
CA GLU A 60 -2.12 -12.26 -3.65
C GLU A 60 -2.07 -12.66 -5.12
N ILE A 61 -1.46 -13.80 -5.44
CA ILE A 61 -1.40 -14.32 -6.82
C ILE A 61 -2.80 -14.71 -7.29
N LYS A 62 -3.55 -15.48 -6.49
CA LYS A 62 -4.92 -15.93 -6.83
C LYS A 62 -5.89 -14.74 -6.92
N GLN A 63 -5.80 -13.81 -5.97
CA GLN A 63 -6.60 -12.59 -5.94
C GLN A 63 -6.31 -11.72 -7.15
N ASN A 64 -5.04 -11.48 -7.49
CA ASN A 64 -4.68 -10.68 -8.66
C ASN A 64 -5.23 -11.31 -9.95
N LYS A 65 -5.04 -12.62 -10.13
CA LYS A 65 -5.59 -13.31 -11.30
C LYS A 65 -7.10 -13.17 -11.41
N PHE A 66 -7.82 -13.41 -10.31
CA PHE A 66 -9.28 -13.29 -10.27
C PHE A 66 -9.74 -11.88 -10.64
N LEU A 67 -9.08 -10.86 -10.07
CA LEU A 67 -9.36 -9.46 -10.31
C LEU A 67 -9.07 -9.04 -11.76
N THR A 68 -7.96 -9.49 -12.35
CA THR A 68 -7.64 -9.27 -13.76
C THR A 68 -8.68 -9.91 -14.68
N ASP A 69 -9.09 -11.15 -14.38
CA ASP A 69 -10.10 -11.87 -15.16
C ASP A 69 -11.45 -11.14 -15.11
N LYS A 70 -11.88 -10.67 -13.93
CA LYS A 70 -13.11 -9.88 -13.78
C LYS A 70 -13.07 -8.55 -14.50
N PHE A 71 -11.93 -7.87 -14.47
CA PHE A 71 -11.77 -6.61 -15.19
C PHE A 71 -11.79 -6.80 -16.71
N ALA A 72 -11.23 -7.91 -17.20
CA ALA A 72 -11.32 -8.28 -18.60
C ALA A 72 -12.76 -8.54 -19.04
N GLU A 73 -13.59 -9.19 -18.22
CA GLU A 73 -15.03 -9.37 -18.47
C GLU A 73 -15.75 -8.03 -18.64
N ILE A 74 -15.43 -7.02 -17.81
CA ILE A 74 -16.00 -5.66 -17.91
C ILE A 74 -15.64 -5.03 -19.26
N PHE A 75 -14.38 -5.09 -19.69
CA PHE A 75 -13.98 -4.53 -20.98
C PHE A 75 -14.61 -5.25 -22.17
N GLN A 76 -14.77 -6.57 -22.10
CA GLN A 76 -15.49 -7.32 -23.12
C GLN A 76 -16.95 -6.87 -23.20
N ALA A 77 -17.62 -6.69 -22.06
CA ALA A 77 -19.00 -6.18 -22.01
C ALA A 77 -19.12 -4.74 -22.54
N MET A 78 -18.07 -3.93 -22.41
CA MET A 78 -17.98 -2.58 -22.99
C MET A 78 -17.74 -2.59 -24.52
N GLY A 79 -17.58 -3.76 -25.15
CA GLY A 79 -17.39 -3.91 -26.58
C GLY A 79 -15.93 -3.91 -27.05
N ALA A 80 -14.98 -4.18 -26.15
CA ALA A 80 -13.57 -4.31 -26.55
C ALA A 80 -13.38 -5.46 -27.54
N LYS A 81 -12.81 -5.16 -28.72
CA LYS A 81 -12.50 -6.17 -29.75
C LYS A 81 -11.35 -7.10 -29.35
N GLN A 82 -10.43 -6.60 -28.55
CA GLN A 82 -9.26 -7.33 -28.06
C GLN A 82 -9.00 -6.92 -26.60
N VAL A 83 -8.68 -7.91 -25.76
CA VAL A 83 -8.30 -7.69 -24.37
C VAL A 83 -7.00 -8.45 -24.10
N HIS A 84 -5.97 -7.72 -23.69
CA HIS A 84 -4.71 -8.30 -23.25
C HIS A 84 -4.63 -8.24 -21.73
N LYS A 85 -4.53 -9.40 -21.09
CA LYS A 85 -4.41 -9.53 -19.64
C LYS A 85 -2.94 -9.58 -19.24
N GLU A 86 -2.61 -8.90 -18.14
CA GLU A 86 -1.30 -8.95 -17.51
C GLU A 86 -1.48 -9.23 -16.02
N ASP A 87 -1.19 -10.47 -15.63
CA ASP A 87 -1.24 -10.90 -14.23
C ASP A 87 0.12 -10.67 -13.55
N ARG A 88 0.08 -10.36 -12.26
CA ARG A 88 1.25 -10.37 -11.38
C ARG A 88 1.74 -11.80 -11.20
N LYS A 89 3.05 -11.95 -11.10
CA LYS A 89 3.73 -13.24 -10.90
C LYS A 89 4.70 -13.10 -9.73
N ALA A 90 4.89 -14.20 -9.01
CA ALA A 90 5.99 -14.38 -8.09
C ALA A 90 7.25 -14.84 -8.86
N PRO A 91 8.47 -14.53 -8.36
CA PRO A 91 8.71 -13.71 -7.17
C PRO A 91 8.44 -12.22 -7.42
N TYR A 92 8.30 -11.45 -6.35
CA TYR A 92 8.19 -9.99 -6.39
C TYR A 92 9.35 -9.38 -7.20
N ASP A 93 9.01 -8.49 -8.14
CA ASP A 93 9.96 -7.82 -9.03
C ASP A 93 9.90 -6.31 -8.83
N ILE A 94 10.94 -5.76 -8.21
CA ILE A 94 11.07 -4.32 -7.92
C ILE A 94 11.21 -3.47 -9.19
N THR A 95 11.61 -4.06 -10.32
CA THR A 95 11.77 -3.33 -11.59
C THR A 95 10.44 -3.06 -12.27
N LYS A 96 9.38 -3.79 -11.89
CA LYS A 96 8.03 -3.57 -12.37
C LYS A 96 7.29 -2.61 -11.44
N HIS A 97 6.61 -1.63 -12.03
CA HIS A 97 5.77 -0.75 -11.25
C HIS A 97 4.65 -1.53 -10.57
N GLN A 98 4.51 -1.34 -9.26
CA GLN A 98 3.51 -2.03 -8.44
C GLN A 98 2.36 -1.09 -8.10
N THR A 99 2.58 -0.22 -7.12
CA THR A 99 1.70 0.85 -6.64
C THR A 99 2.55 1.72 -5.71
N THR A 100 2.05 2.90 -5.35
CA THR A 100 2.66 3.77 -4.34
C THR A 100 1.99 3.64 -2.96
N HIS A 101 1.04 2.73 -2.79
CA HIS A 101 0.27 2.55 -1.54
C HIS A 101 0.92 1.59 -0.54
N LEU A 102 2.13 1.90 -0.08
CA LEU A 102 2.77 1.15 1.01
C LEU A 102 2.07 1.43 2.35
N CYS A 103 1.71 0.37 3.06
CA CYS A 103 1.01 0.42 4.35
C CYS A 103 1.71 -0.50 5.36
N GLY A 104 1.49 -0.26 6.65
CA GLY A 104 2.10 -1.06 7.72
C GLY A 104 3.53 -0.65 8.10
N GLY A 105 4.15 -1.43 8.99
CA GLY A 105 5.50 -1.18 9.52
C GLY A 105 5.50 -0.53 10.91
N ALA A 106 4.58 0.38 11.21
CA ALA A 106 4.37 0.94 12.55
C ALA A 106 2.89 0.80 12.93
N VAL A 107 2.40 -0.44 12.89
CA VAL A 107 0.96 -0.72 12.93
C VAL A 107 0.32 -0.30 14.25
N MET A 108 -0.92 0.21 14.17
CA MET A 108 -1.76 0.45 15.32
C MET A 108 -2.50 -0.82 15.75
N GLY A 109 -2.75 -0.97 17.04
CA GLY A 109 -3.49 -2.11 17.60
C GLY A 109 -3.99 -1.88 19.01
N SER A 110 -4.53 -2.94 19.61
CA SER A 110 -5.02 -2.96 20.99
C SER A 110 -4.04 -3.61 21.98
N ASP A 111 -2.96 -4.20 21.49
CA ASP A 111 -1.99 -4.95 22.29
C ASP A 111 -0.56 -4.51 21.93
N PRO A 112 0.25 -4.05 22.91
CA PRO A 112 1.64 -3.65 22.69
C PRO A 112 2.53 -4.79 22.18
N ASN A 113 2.16 -6.06 22.38
CA ASN A 113 2.94 -7.20 21.90
C ASN A 113 2.79 -7.47 20.39
N THR A 114 1.76 -6.87 19.76
CA THR A 114 1.43 -7.11 18.34
C THR A 114 1.32 -5.81 17.54
N SER A 115 1.56 -4.65 18.17
CA SER A 115 1.46 -3.35 17.52
C SER A 115 2.46 -2.35 18.09
N ALA A 116 2.92 -1.41 17.27
CA ALA A 116 3.83 -0.35 17.69
C ALA A 116 3.08 0.85 18.28
N LEU A 117 1.86 1.05 17.83
CA LEU A 117 1.01 2.19 18.20
C LEU A 117 -0.31 1.71 18.80
N ASN A 118 -0.88 2.52 19.67
CA ASN A 118 -2.21 2.30 20.20
C ASN A 118 -3.31 2.94 19.32
N ARG A 119 -4.58 2.86 19.75
CA ARG A 119 -5.73 3.39 18.99
C ARG A 119 -5.69 4.89 18.67
N TYR A 120 -4.83 5.66 19.34
CA TYR A 120 -4.66 7.11 19.14
C TYR A 120 -3.39 7.45 18.34
N LEU A 121 -2.77 6.45 17.71
CA LEU A 121 -1.49 6.56 17.01
C LEU A 121 -0.32 6.97 17.92
N GLN A 122 -0.47 6.79 19.23
CA GLN A 122 0.58 7.03 20.22
C GLN A 122 1.40 5.76 20.39
N SER A 123 2.72 5.90 20.48
CA SER A 123 3.64 4.78 20.75
C SER A 123 3.30 4.10 22.08
N TRP A 124 3.48 2.78 22.14
CA TRP A 124 3.40 2.04 23.41
C TRP A 124 4.61 2.33 24.32
N ASP A 125 5.78 2.56 23.75
CA ASP A 125 7.04 2.71 24.48
C ASP A 125 7.34 4.16 24.88
N VAL A 126 6.90 5.13 24.05
CA VAL A 126 7.25 6.54 24.21
C VAL A 126 5.98 7.39 24.27
N THR A 127 5.60 7.80 25.48
CA THR A 127 4.28 8.43 25.76
C THR A 127 4.08 9.79 25.08
N ASN A 128 5.13 10.47 24.64
CA ASN A 128 5.05 11.75 23.91
C ASN A 128 5.30 11.62 22.41
N LEU A 129 5.33 10.40 21.86
CA LEU A 129 5.53 10.14 20.44
C LEU A 129 4.22 9.67 19.79
N PHE A 130 3.87 10.32 18.68
CA PHE A 130 2.73 9.97 17.84
C PHE A 130 3.20 9.78 16.40
N VAL A 131 2.72 8.73 15.73
CA VAL A 131 3.13 8.37 14.37
C VAL A 131 1.93 8.35 13.46
N LEU A 132 1.88 9.30 12.52
CA LEU A 132 0.76 9.49 11.61
C LEU A 132 1.14 9.05 10.20
N GLY A 133 0.31 8.20 9.59
CA GLY A 133 0.52 7.74 8.23
C GLY A 133 -0.12 6.39 7.95
N ALA A 134 0.00 5.92 6.70
CA ALA A 134 -0.45 4.59 6.31
C ALA A 134 0.35 3.46 6.99
N SER A 135 1.49 3.80 7.61
CA SER A 135 2.27 2.86 8.41
C SER A 135 1.51 2.32 9.62
N ALA A 136 0.53 3.08 10.11
CA ALA A 136 -0.36 2.68 11.19
C ALA A 136 -1.34 1.58 10.79
N PHE A 137 -1.51 1.26 9.52
CA PHE A 137 -2.59 0.36 9.10
C PHE A 137 -2.18 -1.09 9.37
N PRO A 138 -2.92 -1.82 10.23
CA PRO A 138 -2.66 -3.24 10.45
C PRO A 138 -3.05 -4.08 9.23
N GLN A 139 -3.81 -3.52 8.28
CA GLN A 139 -4.19 -4.16 7.03
C GLN A 139 -4.55 -3.10 5.97
N ASN A 140 -4.23 -3.36 4.70
CA ASN A 140 -4.69 -2.54 3.58
C ASN A 140 -6.07 -3.00 3.07
N ALA A 141 -7.01 -2.07 2.89
CA ALA A 141 -8.39 -2.37 2.48
C ALA A 141 -8.58 -2.64 0.97
N GLY A 142 -7.50 -2.68 0.18
CA GLY A 142 -7.55 -2.79 -1.28
C GLY A 142 -7.94 -1.48 -1.99
N TYR A 143 -7.83 -0.34 -1.31
CA TYR A 143 -8.19 0.98 -1.84
C TYR A 143 -7.16 2.05 -1.44
N ASN A 144 -7.26 3.23 -2.04
CA ASN A 144 -6.35 4.34 -1.78
C ASN A 144 -6.37 4.75 -0.29
N PRO A 145 -5.22 4.72 0.41
CA PRO A 145 -5.18 4.86 1.87
C PRO A 145 -5.35 6.31 2.36
N THR A 146 -5.14 7.32 1.50
CA THR A 146 -4.99 8.72 1.90
C THR A 146 -6.18 9.28 2.68
N GLY A 147 -7.41 8.91 2.31
CA GLY A 147 -8.60 9.32 3.06
C GLY A 147 -8.59 8.81 4.50
N THR A 148 -8.24 7.53 4.70
CA THR A 148 -8.08 6.93 6.03
C THR A 148 -6.90 7.52 6.79
N VAL A 149 -5.80 7.86 6.11
CA VAL A 149 -4.67 8.57 6.74
C VAL A 149 -5.13 9.91 7.31
N ALA A 150 -5.88 10.70 6.53
CA ALA A 150 -6.41 11.97 7.00
C ALA A 150 -7.37 11.78 8.19
N ALA A 151 -8.28 10.79 8.11
CA ALA A 151 -9.20 10.48 9.21
C ALA A 151 -8.46 10.13 10.52
N LEU A 152 -7.45 9.25 10.45
CA LEU A 152 -6.65 8.88 11.61
C LEU A 152 -5.76 10.03 12.11
N ALA A 153 -5.29 10.89 11.22
CA ALA A 153 -4.58 12.10 11.61
C ALA A 153 -5.47 13.05 12.43
N TYR A 154 -6.71 13.28 11.99
CA TYR A 154 -7.68 14.06 12.76
C TYR A 154 -8.03 13.39 14.10
N TRP A 155 -8.20 12.06 14.09
CA TRP A 155 -8.45 11.29 15.30
C TRP A 155 -7.33 11.43 16.35
N ALA A 156 -6.07 11.30 15.92
CA ALA A 156 -4.91 11.49 16.78
C ALA A 156 -4.80 12.95 17.24
N ALA A 157 -4.97 13.92 16.35
CA ALA A 157 -4.91 15.34 16.68
C ALA A 157 -5.97 15.76 17.71
N ASP A 158 -7.21 15.26 17.58
CA ASP A 158 -8.25 15.50 18.57
C ASP A 158 -7.86 14.91 19.93
N ALA A 159 -7.38 13.66 19.97
CA ALA A 159 -6.95 13.04 21.22
C ALA A 159 -5.76 13.76 21.87
N ILE A 160 -4.80 14.24 21.06
CA ILE A 160 -3.68 15.05 21.53
C ILE A 160 -4.22 16.31 22.21
N ARG A 161 -5.10 17.05 21.51
CA ARG A 161 -5.63 18.33 22.00
C ARG A 161 -6.56 18.18 23.20
N SER A 162 -7.49 17.23 23.15
CA SER A 162 -8.59 17.12 24.09
C SER A 162 -8.25 16.31 25.34
N LYS A 163 -7.27 15.39 25.24
CA LYS A 163 -6.86 14.46 26.31
C LYS A 163 -5.40 14.62 26.70
N TYR A 164 -4.47 14.42 25.77
CA TYR A 164 -3.03 14.33 26.07
C TYR A 164 -2.46 15.64 26.65
N LEU A 165 -2.71 16.79 26.01
CA LEU A 165 -2.17 18.07 26.47
C LEU A 165 -2.69 18.49 27.86
N LYS A 166 -3.86 17.98 28.28
CA LYS A 166 -4.40 18.23 29.63
C LYS A 166 -3.73 17.37 30.69
N ASN A 167 -3.26 16.18 30.32
CA ASN A 167 -2.58 15.24 31.21
C ASN A 167 -1.64 14.34 30.38
N PRO A 168 -0.38 14.75 30.18
CA PRO A 168 0.55 14.05 29.31
C PRO A 168 0.93 12.65 29.84
N ARG A 169 0.29 11.61 29.30
CA ARG A 169 0.48 10.20 29.66
C ARG A 169 0.00 9.26 28.54
N GLN A 170 0.13 7.96 28.74
CA GLN A 170 -0.46 6.95 27.85
C GLN A 170 -1.99 7.10 27.81
N LEU A 171 -2.56 7.18 26.62
CA LEU A 171 -3.99 7.50 26.42
C LEU A 171 -4.94 6.29 26.56
N ILE A 172 -4.41 5.08 26.68
CA ILE A 172 -5.18 3.82 26.69
C ILE A 172 -5.55 3.35 28.10
N ASN A 173 -4.95 3.93 29.13
CA ASN A 173 -5.17 3.57 30.53
C ASN A 173 -5.82 4.74 31.28
N ALA A 174 -6.99 5.20 30.83
CA ALA A 174 -7.79 6.20 31.53
C ALA A 174 -8.84 5.52 32.42
#